data_AF-A0A1G2F3L5-F1
#
_entry.id   AF-A0A1G2F3L5-F1
#
_cell.length_a   1.000
_cell.length_b   1.000
_cell.length_c   1.000
_cell.angle_alpha   90.00
_cell.angle_beta   90.00
_cell.angle_gamma   90.00
#
_symmetry.space_group_name_H-M   'P 1'
#
loop_
_entity.id
_entity.type
_entity.pdbx_description
1 polymer ?
#
loop_
_entity_poly.entity_id
_entity_poly.type
_entity_poly.pdbx_seq_one_letter_code
_entity_poly.pdbx_strand_id
1 'polypeptide(L)'
;MVGKKPENTSLVFIPTASNVEVGDKGWFIDDLINLKKQNFKSIDIADISAVLEKIWRPKMEEADILFFEGGNTYYLMEWLNKSGLTWLLPKLLETKVYVGSSAGSMITNPDLALKISQVVYGEDFDKTEDMPGLNYVNFYFLPHLNSPHFLKLREENIREAVKGMTRKVYALDDQSALKVINGNVEIISEGQYLELN
;
A
#
# COMPACT_ATOMS: atom_id res chain seq x y z
N MET A 1 14.87 6.05 7.05
CA MET A 1 14.71 5.25 5.82
C MET A 1 15.39 5.94 4.64
N VAL A 2 15.00 7.15 4.24
CA VAL A 2 15.73 7.90 3.18
C VAL A 2 17.05 8.53 3.67
N GLY A 3 17.16 8.85 4.97
CA GLY A 3 18.37 9.47 5.54
C GLY A 3 18.54 10.96 5.20
N LYS A 4 17.53 11.57 4.58
CA LYS A 4 17.48 13.00 4.22
C LYS A 4 16.36 13.69 4.99
N LYS A 5 16.47 15.01 5.15
CA LYS A 5 15.36 15.85 5.62
C LYS A 5 14.29 15.99 4.51
N PRO A 6 13.01 16.23 4.84
CA PRO A 6 11.96 16.38 3.83
C PRO A 6 12.29 17.38 2.73
N GLU A 7 12.84 18.55 3.07
CA GLU A 7 13.19 19.62 2.12
C GLU A 7 14.27 19.22 1.09
N ASN A 8 14.95 18.09 1.31
CA ASN A 8 15.95 17.51 0.41
C ASN A 8 15.51 16.17 -0.20
N THR A 9 14.28 15.73 0.08
CA THR A 9 13.73 14.44 -0.32
C THR A 9 12.71 14.62 -1.43
N SER A 10 12.86 13.88 -2.53
CA SER A 10 11.89 13.82 -3.64
C SER A 10 10.97 12.62 -3.50
N LEU A 11 9.69 12.79 -3.82
CA LEU A 11 8.69 11.75 -3.79
C LEU A 11 8.00 11.67 -5.16
N VAL A 12 7.74 10.44 -5.63
CA VAL A 12 6.78 10.19 -6.71
C VAL A 12 5.57 9.48 -6.14
N PHE A 13 4.40 10.02 -6.45
CA PHE A 13 3.10 9.53 -6.05
C PHE A 13 2.48 8.70 -7.17
N ILE A 14 2.12 7.45 -6.88
CA ILE A 14 1.55 6.48 -7.81
C ILE A 14 0.05 6.33 -7.51
N PRO A 15 -0.85 7.00 -8.26
CA PRO A 15 -2.29 7.04 -7.98
C PRO A 15 -3.05 5.84 -8.54
N THR A 16 -2.36 4.87 -9.14
CA THR A 16 -2.96 3.87 -10.03
C THR A 16 -4.11 3.09 -9.39
N ALA A 17 -4.01 2.72 -8.11
CA ALA A 17 -5.07 2.01 -7.40
C ALA A 17 -6.38 2.82 -7.35
N SER A 18 -6.28 4.13 -7.24
CA SER A 18 -7.40 5.05 -7.04
C SER A 18 -8.24 5.26 -8.31
N ASN A 19 -7.71 4.90 -9.49
CA ASN A 19 -8.33 5.21 -10.79
C ASN A 19 -9.70 4.55 -11.01
N VAL A 20 -9.92 3.39 -10.39
CA VAL A 20 -11.17 2.64 -10.52
C VAL A 20 -12.12 2.85 -9.36
N GLU A 21 -11.70 3.58 -8.34
CA GLU A 21 -12.56 3.91 -7.22
C GLU A 21 -13.67 4.85 -7.68
N VAL A 22 -14.90 4.56 -7.26
CA VAL A 22 -16.08 5.39 -7.55
C VAL A 22 -16.33 6.39 -6.44
N GLY A 23 -17.24 7.34 -6.66
CA GLY A 23 -17.64 8.30 -5.64
C GLY A 23 -16.61 9.40 -5.37
N ASP A 24 -16.75 10.02 -4.20
CA ASP A 24 -15.94 11.17 -3.78
C ASP A 24 -14.44 10.83 -3.69
N LYS A 25 -13.60 11.81 -4.03
CA LYS A 25 -12.13 11.69 -4.05
C LYS A 25 -11.46 12.64 -3.05
N GLY A 26 -12.21 13.13 -2.07
CA GLY A 26 -11.69 13.96 -0.98
C GLY A 26 -10.55 13.28 -0.25
N TRP A 27 -10.68 11.99 0.08
CA TRP A 27 -9.64 11.19 0.72
C TRP A 27 -8.30 11.21 -0.06
N PHE A 28 -8.35 10.98 -1.38
CA PHE A 28 -7.17 11.01 -2.25
C PHE A 28 -6.51 12.39 -2.29
N ILE A 29 -7.35 13.44 -2.36
CA ILE A 29 -6.88 14.82 -2.37
C ILE A 29 -6.27 15.19 -1.01
N ASP A 30 -6.89 14.73 0.08
CA ASP A 30 -6.41 14.95 1.45
C ASP A 30 -5.06 14.28 1.67
N ASP A 31 -4.84 13.07 1.16
CA ASP A 31 -3.56 12.37 1.22
C ASP A 31 -2.45 13.14 0.48
N LEU A 32 -2.73 13.63 -0.73
CA LEU A 32 -1.81 14.51 -1.46
C LEU A 32 -1.53 15.82 -0.71
N ILE A 33 -2.56 16.43 -0.10
CA ILE A 33 -2.41 17.63 0.73
C ILE A 33 -1.54 17.32 1.95
N ASN A 34 -1.73 16.16 2.60
CA ASN A 34 -0.95 15.73 3.75
C ASN A 34 0.52 15.50 3.41
N LEU A 35 0.80 14.91 2.24
CA LEU A 35 2.16 14.83 1.71
C LEU A 35 2.76 16.21 1.43
N LYS A 36 1.98 17.12 0.82
CA LYS A 36 2.42 18.50 0.55
C LYS A 36 2.80 19.25 1.83
N LYS A 37 2.07 19.04 2.93
CA LYS A 37 2.37 19.65 4.24
C LYS A 37 3.71 19.20 4.83
N GLN A 38 4.27 18.08 4.40
CA GLN A 38 5.55 17.57 4.90
C GLN A 38 6.77 18.34 4.38
N ASN A 39 6.58 19.33 3.50
CA ASN A 39 7.65 20.17 2.95
C ASN A 39 8.73 19.35 2.20
N PHE A 40 8.31 18.36 1.41
CA PHE A 40 9.20 17.64 0.51
C PHE A 40 9.84 18.57 -0.53
N LYS A 41 11.05 18.27 -0.99
CA LYS A 41 11.73 19.00 -2.07
C LYS A 41 10.85 19.08 -3.32
N SER A 42 10.25 17.95 -3.67
CA SER A 42 9.35 17.82 -4.82
C SER A 42 8.42 16.63 -4.63
N ILE A 43 7.20 16.77 -5.14
CA ILE A 43 6.23 15.69 -5.28
C ILE A 43 5.87 15.63 -6.77
N ASP A 44 6.19 14.53 -7.42
CA ASP A 44 5.75 14.23 -8.79
C ASP A 44 4.65 13.16 -8.77
N ILE A 45 3.91 13.01 -9.86
CA ILE A 45 2.86 12.01 -10.03
C ILE A 45 3.19 11.15 -11.25
N ALA A 46 3.16 9.84 -11.06
CA ALA A 46 3.44 8.86 -12.11
C ALA A 46 2.41 7.73 -12.06
N ASP A 47 1.48 7.75 -13.00
CA ASP A 47 0.47 6.70 -13.13
C ASP A 47 0.89 5.67 -14.18
N ILE A 48 1.22 4.46 -13.72
CA ILE A 48 1.67 3.36 -14.57
C ILE A 48 0.57 2.80 -15.47
N SER A 49 -0.69 3.16 -15.24
CA SER A 49 -1.84 2.76 -16.07
C SER A 49 -2.17 3.78 -17.16
N ALA A 50 -1.80 5.04 -16.98
CA ALA A 50 -2.25 6.14 -17.83
C ALA A 50 -1.16 6.69 -18.76
N VAL A 51 0.12 6.54 -18.41
CA VAL A 51 1.24 7.04 -19.23
C VAL A 51 2.21 5.94 -19.63
N LEU A 52 2.94 6.18 -20.72
CA LEU A 52 3.95 5.24 -21.22
C LEU A 52 5.13 5.12 -20.24
N GLU A 53 5.80 3.97 -20.27
CA GLU A 53 7.00 3.68 -19.46
C GLU A 53 8.06 4.77 -19.54
N LYS A 54 8.35 5.29 -20.73
CA LYS A 54 9.30 6.38 -20.94
C LYS A 54 8.95 7.69 -20.20
N ILE A 55 7.71 7.81 -19.71
CA ILE A 55 7.23 8.97 -18.95
C ILE A 55 7.26 8.67 -17.44
N TRP A 56 6.77 7.51 -17.00
CA TRP A 56 6.72 7.21 -15.55
C TRP A 56 8.04 6.70 -14.98
N ARG A 57 8.84 5.94 -15.75
CA ARG A 57 10.07 5.31 -15.25
C ARG A 57 11.10 6.34 -14.77
N PRO A 58 11.43 7.40 -15.54
CA PRO A 58 12.42 8.39 -15.09
C PRO A 58 12.03 9.05 -13.76
N LYS A 59 10.74 9.32 -13.55
CA LYS A 59 10.22 9.89 -12.30
C LYS A 59 10.50 8.99 -11.09
N MET A 60 10.33 7.68 -11.25
CA MET A 60 10.66 6.70 -10.21
C MET A 60 12.17 6.58 -10.00
N GLU A 61 12.97 6.63 -11.07
CA GLU A 61 14.43 6.59 -11.00
C GLU A 61 15.04 7.84 -10.33
N GLU A 62 14.41 9.01 -10.45
CA GLU A 62 14.85 10.26 -9.85
C GLU A 62 14.34 10.49 -8.41
N ALA A 63 13.22 9.87 -8.04
CA ALA A 63 12.63 10.03 -6.71
C ALA A 63 13.39 9.26 -5.62
N ASP A 64 13.38 9.78 -4.39
CA ASP A 64 13.86 9.06 -3.19
C ASP A 64 12.79 8.12 -2.61
N ILE A 65 11.51 8.49 -2.75
CA ILE A 65 10.35 7.76 -2.25
C ILE A 65 9.43 7.37 -3.39
N LEU A 66 9.04 6.10 -3.43
CA LEU A 66 7.96 5.60 -4.28
C LEU A 66 6.72 5.42 -3.38
N PHE A 67 5.74 6.32 -3.53
CA PHE A 67 4.52 6.32 -2.72
C PHE A 67 3.36 5.71 -3.50
N PHE A 68 2.92 4.53 -3.11
CA PHE A 68 1.79 3.81 -3.71
C PHE A 68 0.51 4.13 -2.93
N GLU A 69 -0.41 4.83 -3.60
CA GLU A 69 -1.68 5.26 -3.01
C GLU A 69 -2.69 4.11 -2.86
N GLY A 70 -3.69 4.34 -2.02
CA GLY A 70 -4.86 3.49 -1.82
C GLY A 70 -5.85 3.48 -2.99
N GLY A 71 -6.82 2.56 -2.89
CA GLY A 71 -7.84 2.29 -3.88
C GLY A 71 -7.99 0.79 -4.08
N ASN A 72 -8.11 0.33 -5.32
CA ASN A 72 -8.33 -1.09 -5.58
C ASN A 72 -7.00 -1.88 -5.63
N THR A 73 -6.84 -2.82 -4.69
CA THR A 73 -5.62 -3.63 -4.54
C THR A 73 -5.32 -4.52 -5.74
N TYR A 74 -6.34 -5.19 -6.30
CA TYR A 74 -6.17 -6.05 -7.49
C TYR A 74 -5.81 -5.25 -8.73
N TYR A 75 -6.49 -4.13 -8.99
CA TYR A 75 -6.20 -3.25 -10.11
C TYR A 75 -4.76 -2.71 -10.05
N LEU A 76 -4.31 -2.34 -8.85
CA LEU A 76 -2.94 -1.92 -8.63
C LEU A 76 -1.95 -3.04 -8.99
N MET A 77 -2.12 -4.24 -8.43
CA MET A 77 -1.22 -5.37 -8.69
C MET A 77 -1.24 -5.81 -10.17
N GLU A 78 -2.41 -5.79 -10.82
CA GLU A 78 -2.54 -6.04 -12.26
C GLU A 78 -1.70 -5.05 -13.08
N TRP A 79 -1.77 -3.76 -12.77
CA TRP A 79 -1.01 -2.75 -13.50
C TRP A 79 0.47 -2.77 -13.19
N LEU A 80 0.87 -3.11 -11.96
CA LEU A 80 2.29 -3.36 -11.66
C LEU A 80 2.84 -4.48 -12.54
N ASN A 81 2.07 -5.56 -12.73
CA ASN A 81 2.45 -6.67 -13.61
C ASN A 81 2.45 -6.27 -15.09
N LYS A 82 1.36 -5.63 -15.57
CA LYS A 82 1.19 -5.22 -16.98
C LYS A 82 2.23 -4.18 -17.43
N SER A 83 2.56 -3.23 -16.55
CA SER A 83 3.56 -2.18 -16.84
C SER A 83 5.00 -2.67 -16.74
N GLY A 84 5.22 -3.87 -16.18
CA GLY A 84 6.55 -4.40 -15.89
C GLY A 84 7.23 -3.75 -14.67
N LEU A 85 6.54 -2.90 -13.92
CA LEU A 85 7.10 -2.26 -12.72
C LEU A 85 7.50 -3.29 -11.65
N THR A 86 6.79 -4.41 -11.54
CA THR A 86 7.18 -5.51 -10.61
C THR A 86 8.63 -5.95 -10.80
N TRP A 87 9.12 -6.00 -12.05
CA TRP A 87 10.49 -6.41 -12.36
C TRP A 87 11.53 -5.33 -12.05
N LEU A 88 11.13 -4.06 -12.08
CA LEU A 88 12.02 -2.92 -11.83
C LEU A 88 12.16 -2.60 -10.35
N LEU A 89 11.10 -2.81 -9.56
CA LEU A 89 11.05 -2.44 -8.16
C LEU A 89 12.22 -2.98 -7.33
N PRO A 90 12.64 -4.26 -7.43
CA PRO A 90 13.78 -4.76 -6.65
C PRO A 90 15.04 -3.92 -6.85
N LYS A 91 15.32 -3.49 -8.09
CA LYS A 91 16.47 -2.65 -8.41
C LYS A 91 16.29 -1.22 -7.91
N LEU A 92 15.10 -0.65 -8.07
CA LEU A 92 14.77 0.69 -7.59
C LEU A 92 14.91 0.77 -6.06
N LEU A 93 14.43 -0.24 -5.34
CA LEU A 93 14.41 -0.30 -3.88
C LEU A 93 15.77 -0.58 -3.23
N GLU A 94 16.82 -0.86 -4.01
CA GLU A 94 18.21 -0.85 -3.49
C GLU A 94 18.61 0.52 -2.96
N THR A 95 18.02 1.60 -3.49
CA THR A 95 18.37 2.99 -3.15
C THR A 95 17.19 3.86 -2.75
N LYS A 96 15.96 3.36 -2.89
CA LYS A 96 14.72 4.11 -2.67
C LYS A 96 13.91 3.51 -1.53
N VAL A 97 13.00 4.31 -0.99
CA VAL A 97 12.06 3.86 0.04
C VAL A 97 10.69 3.62 -0.60
N TYR A 98 10.15 2.42 -0.37
CA TYR A 98 8.75 2.11 -0.66
C TYR A 98 7.86 2.66 0.46
N VAL A 99 6.80 3.37 0.10
CA VAL A 99 5.72 3.76 1.02
C VAL A 99 4.41 3.32 0.39
N GLY A 100 3.60 2.57 1.14
CA GLY A 100 2.28 2.13 0.70
C GLY A 100 1.21 2.66 1.63
N SER A 101 0.16 3.28 1.07
CA SER A 101 -1.08 3.63 1.77
C SER A 101 -2.18 2.65 1.35
N SER A 102 -2.97 2.15 2.30
CA SER A 102 -4.10 1.27 2.02
C SER A 102 -3.74 0.12 1.04
N ALA A 103 -4.35 0.01 -0.14
CA ALA A 103 -3.98 -0.94 -1.20
C ALA A 103 -2.47 -1.00 -1.51
N GLY A 104 -1.79 0.15 -1.57
CA GLY A 104 -0.34 0.22 -1.76
C GLY A 104 0.45 -0.48 -0.66
N SER A 105 -0.07 -0.54 0.57
CA SER A 105 0.55 -1.35 1.64
C SER A 105 0.23 -2.84 1.49
N MET A 106 -0.99 -3.18 1.06
CA MET A 106 -1.46 -4.56 0.95
C MET A 106 -0.78 -5.35 -0.16
N ILE A 107 -0.43 -4.71 -1.28
CA ILE A 107 0.30 -5.41 -2.36
C ILE A 107 1.71 -5.87 -1.93
N THR A 108 2.24 -5.42 -0.79
CA THR A 108 3.53 -5.89 -0.27
C THR A 108 3.45 -7.27 0.39
N ASN A 109 2.24 -7.73 0.73
CA ASN A 109 1.96 -9.04 1.29
C ASN A 109 2.40 -10.17 0.33
N PRO A 110 2.50 -11.43 0.82
CA PRO A 110 2.83 -12.58 -0.03
C PRO A 110 1.85 -12.79 -1.20
N ASP A 111 0.56 -12.61 -0.94
CA ASP A 111 -0.56 -12.64 -1.87
C ASP A 111 -1.59 -11.57 -1.44
N LEU A 112 -2.60 -11.33 -2.27
CA LEU A 112 -3.64 -10.34 -1.99
C LEU A 112 -4.69 -10.83 -0.97
N ALA A 113 -4.51 -12.04 -0.43
CA ALA A 113 -5.32 -12.63 0.62
C ALA A 113 -6.82 -12.58 0.31
N LEU A 114 -7.22 -13.11 -0.85
CA LEU A 114 -8.57 -12.97 -1.41
C LEU A 114 -9.69 -13.25 -0.38
N LYS A 115 -9.54 -14.34 0.40
CA LYS A 115 -10.51 -14.70 1.45
C LYS A 115 -10.62 -13.60 2.52
N ILE A 116 -9.51 -13.01 2.95
CA ILE A 116 -9.52 -11.91 3.90
C ILE A 116 -10.22 -10.71 3.24
N SER A 117 -9.82 -10.33 2.02
CA SER A 117 -10.42 -9.22 1.27
C SER A 117 -11.96 -9.28 1.26
N GLN A 118 -12.51 -10.42 0.85
CA GLN A 118 -13.95 -10.64 0.77
C GLN A 118 -14.66 -10.61 2.13
N VAL A 119 -14.01 -11.09 3.20
CA VAL A 119 -14.61 -11.17 4.54
C VAL A 119 -14.59 -9.82 5.24
N VAL A 120 -13.44 -9.15 5.29
CA VAL A 120 -13.25 -7.98 6.16
C VAL A 120 -13.36 -6.63 5.42
N TYR A 121 -13.03 -6.58 4.13
CA TYR A 121 -13.23 -5.39 3.30
C TYR A 121 -14.55 -5.46 2.52
N GLY A 122 -15.01 -6.68 2.18
CA GLY A 122 -16.21 -6.85 1.36
C GLY A 122 -15.95 -6.47 -0.10
N GLU A 123 -14.75 -6.76 -0.57
CA GLU A 123 -14.25 -6.44 -1.91
C GLU A 123 -13.96 -7.74 -2.68
N ASP A 124 -13.64 -7.61 -3.97
CA ASP A 124 -13.14 -8.70 -4.83
C ASP A 124 -14.06 -9.94 -4.93
N PHE A 125 -15.37 -9.76 -4.78
CA PHE A 125 -16.35 -10.85 -4.92
C PHE A 125 -16.45 -11.42 -6.34
N ASP A 126 -15.97 -10.69 -7.34
CA ASP A 126 -15.87 -11.15 -8.73
C ASP A 126 -14.64 -12.06 -8.96
N LYS A 127 -13.71 -12.14 -8.01
CA LYS A 127 -12.50 -12.98 -8.08
C LYS A 127 -12.74 -14.34 -7.45
N THR A 128 -12.17 -15.38 -8.07
CA THR A 128 -12.23 -16.77 -7.60
C THR A 128 -10.87 -17.35 -7.23
N GLU A 129 -9.78 -16.69 -7.63
CA GLU A 129 -8.40 -17.12 -7.41
C GLU A 129 -7.60 -15.98 -6.81
N ASP A 130 -6.68 -16.32 -5.90
CA ASP A 130 -5.81 -15.34 -5.28
C ASP A 130 -4.70 -14.90 -6.26
N MET A 131 -4.22 -13.67 -6.08
CA MET A 131 -3.14 -13.11 -6.89
C MET A 131 -1.87 -12.97 -6.04
N PRO A 132 -0.69 -13.37 -6.56
CA PRO A 132 0.56 -13.09 -5.90
C PRO A 132 0.75 -11.59 -5.69
N GLY A 133 1.16 -11.21 -4.47
CA GLY A 133 1.60 -9.86 -4.17
C GLY A 133 3.07 -9.68 -4.55
N LEU A 134 3.65 -8.55 -4.15
CA LEU A 134 5.08 -8.29 -4.29
C LEU A 134 5.93 -9.21 -3.39
N ASN A 135 5.33 -9.77 -2.33
CA ASN A 135 6.01 -10.66 -1.40
C ASN A 135 7.28 -10.02 -0.78
N TYR A 136 7.18 -8.73 -0.43
CA TYR A 136 8.28 -7.99 0.23
C TYR A 136 8.29 -8.20 1.73
N VAL A 137 7.16 -8.61 2.30
CA VAL A 137 7.02 -8.99 3.71
C VAL A 137 6.52 -10.43 3.83
N ASN A 138 6.89 -11.11 4.92
CA ASN A 138 6.46 -12.49 5.21
C ASN A 138 5.31 -12.54 6.23
N PHE A 139 4.45 -11.53 6.20
CA PHE A 139 3.27 -11.37 7.05
C PHE A 139 2.16 -10.71 6.23
N TYR A 140 0.94 -10.68 6.76
CA TYR A 140 -0.16 -9.93 6.18
C TYR A 140 -0.37 -8.63 6.92
N PHE A 141 -0.43 -7.53 6.18
CA PHE A 141 -0.85 -6.25 6.69
C PHE A 141 -2.27 -5.92 6.25
N LEU A 142 -3.12 -5.52 7.20
CA LEU A 142 -4.52 -5.14 7.02
C LEU A 142 -4.72 -3.70 7.54
N PRO A 143 -4.72 -2.68 6.66
CA PRO A 143 -4.98 -1.29 7.06
C PRO A 143 -6.46 -1.07 7.37
N HIS A 144 -6.78 0.05 8.04
CA HIS A 144 -8.13 0.55 8.34
C HIS A 144 -8.89 -0.13 9.49
N LEU A 145 -8.18 -0.75 10.44
CA LEU A 145 -8.81 -1.37 11.62
C LEU A 145 -9.79 -0.40 12.29
N ASN A 146 -11.02 -0.86 12.51
CA ASN A 146 -12.10 -0.09 13.15
C ASN A 146 -12.57 1.16 12.39
N SER A 147 -12.10 1.37 11.15
CA SER A 147 -12.54 2.50 10.33
C SER A 147 -14.06 2.47 10.09
N PRO A 148 -14.74 3.63 10.09
CA PRO A 148 -16.16 3.72 9.74
C PRO A 148 -16.43 3.41 8.27
N HIS A 149 -15.41 3.47 7.41
CA HIS A 149 -15.53 3.14 5.98
C HIS A 149 -15.53 1.62 5.73
N PHE A 150 -14.87 0.86 6.60
CA PHE A 150 -14.75 -0.61 6.49
C PHE A 150 -15.44 -1.28 7.67
N LEU A 151 -16.77 -1.36 7.63
CA LEU A 151 -17.60 -1.79 8.75
C LEU A 151 -17.31 -3.23 9.23
N LYS A 152 -16.84 -4.10 8.32
CA LYS A 152 -16.51 -5.49 8.65
C LYS A 152 -15.09 -5.67 9.16
N LEU A 153 -14.21 -4.69 9.02
CA LEU A 153 -12.83 -4.78 9.49
C LEU A 153 -12.78 -4.51 11.01
N ARG A 154 -13.20 -5.52 11.76
CA ARG A 154 -13.28 -5.57 13.23
C ARG A 154 -12.56 -6.82 13.72
N GLU A 155 -12.08 -6.79 14.95
CA GLU A 155 -11.29 -7.88 15.54
C GLU A 155 -11.91 -9.27 15.35
N GLU A 156 -13.20 -9.43 15.64
CA GLU A 156 -13.90 -10.71 15.52
C GLU A 156 -13.86 -11.27 14.08
N ASN A 157 -14.19 -10.42 13.10
CA ASN A 157 -14.18 -10.81 11.69
C ASN A 157 -12.77 -11.10 11.18
N ILE A 158 -11.77 -10.33 11.64
CA ILE A 158 -10.37 -10.58 11.31
C ILE A 158 -9.95 -11.94 11.86
N ARG A 159 -10.23 -12.24 13.14
CA ARG A 159 -9.90 -13.53 13.77
C ARG A 159 -10.52 -14.72 13.04
N GLU A 160 -11.75 -14.60 12.56
CA GLU A 160 -12.38 -15.65 11.75
C GLU A 160 -11.78 -15.74 10.34
N ALA A 161 -11.49 -14.60 9.70
CA ALA A 161 -10.89 -14.57 8.36
C ALA A 161 -9.52 -15.25 8.32
N VAL A 162 -8.68 -15.01 9.34
CA VAL A 162 -7.31 -15.51 9.43
C VAL A 162 -7.19 -16.90 10.07
N LYS A 163 -8.32 -17.52 10.42
CA LYS A 163 -8.35 -18.84 11.04
C LYS A 163 -7.68 -19.89 10.14
N GLY A 164 -6.71 -20.59 10.71
CA GLY A 164 -5.90 -21.59 10.01
C GLY A 164 -4.67 -21.04 9.29
N MET A 165 -4.46 -19.71 9.30
CA MET A 165 -3.22 -19.11 8.81
C MET A 165 -2.10 -19.26 9.84
N THR A 166 -0.88 -19.48 9.36
CA THR A 166 0.32 -19.60 10.20
C THR A 166 1.19 -18.35 10.18
N ARG A 167 1.03 -17.50 9.15
CA ARG A 167 1.77 -16.23 9.04
C ARG A 167 1.20 -15.20 10.01
N LYS A 168 2.08 -14.31 10.47
CA LYS A 168 1.69 -13.14 11.27
C LYS A 168 0.71 -12.27 10.50
N VAL A 169 -0.23 -11.67 11.22
CA VAL A 169 -1.15 -10.66 10.68
C VAL A 169 -1.11 -9.42 11.57
N TYR A 170 -0.83 -8.29 10.93
CA TYR A 170 -0.86 -6.96 11.53
C TYR A 170 -2.07 -6.22 11.01
N ALA A 171 -3.05 -5.95 11.86
CA ALA A 171 -4.19 -5.11 11.51
C ALA A 171 -4.10 -3.78 12.26
N LEU A 172 -3.99 -2.66 11.55
CA LEU A 172 -3.70 -1.34 12.11
C LEU A 172 -4.77 -0.34 11.67
N ASP A 173 -5.08 0.62 12.54
CA ASP A 173 -5.99 1.72 12.20
C ASP A 173 -5.31 2.82 11.37
N ASP A 174 -6.08 3.86 11.04
CA ASP A 174 -5.65 4.96 10.15
C ASP A 174 -4.61 5.92 10.81
N GLN A 175 -4.31 5.72 12.09
CA GLN A 175 -3.32 6.50 12.85
C GLN A 175 -2.04 5.70 13.10
N SER A 176 -1.82 4.65 12.32
CA SER A 176 -0.79 3.65 12.54
C SER A 176 -0.09 3.25 11.26
N ALA A 177 1.17 2.83 11.36
CA ALA A 177 1.98 2.36 10.24
C ALA A 177 2.94 1.25 10.68
N LEU A 178 3.32 0.40 9.71
CA LEU A 178 4.45 -0.51 9.86
C LEU A 178 5.69 0.08 9.20
N LYS A 179 6.79 0.08 9.93
CA LYS A 179 8.13 0.37 9.40
C LYS A 179 8.92 -0.93 9.35
N VAL A 180 9.39 -1.29 8.16
CA VAL A 180 10.16 -2.51 7.92
C VAL A 180 11.55 -2.18 7.42
N ILE A 181 12.59 -2.60 8.16
CA ILE A 181 13.99 -2.42 7.77
C ILE A 181 14.73 -3.74 7.98
N ASN A 182 15.28 -4.32 6.91
CA ASN A 182 16.02 -5.59 6.95
C ASN A 182 15.21 -6.71 7.66
N GLY A 183 13.90 -6.77 7.40
CA GLY A 183 12.98 -7.73 8.01
C GLY A 183 12.54 -7.40 9.44
N ASN A 184 13.12 -6.38 10.10
CA ASN A 184 12.67 -5.93 11.41
C ASN A 184 11.43 -5.06 11.26
N VAL A 185 10.35 -5.43 11.97
CA VAL A 185 9.06 -4.74 11.95
C VAL A 185 8.94 -3.87 13.21
N GLU A 186 8.63 -2.60 13.01
CA GLU A 186 8.31 -1.62 14.05
C GLU A 186 6.90 -1.08 13.80
N ILE A 187 6.03 -1.17 14.82
CA ILE A 187 4.70 -0.54 14.80
C ILE A 187 4.85 0.90 15.27
N ILE A 188 4.45 1.85 14.43
CA ILE A 188 4.36 3.28 14.75
C ILE A 188 2.88 3.60 14.87
N SER A 189 2.40 4.00 16.05
CA SER A 189 0.96 4.14 16.27
C SER A 189 0.64 5.14 17.37
N GLU A 190 -0.38 5.97 17.13
CA GLU A 190 -1.13 6.71 18.15
C GLU A 190 -2.54 6.14 18.35
N GLY A 191 -2.84 5.03 17.67
CA GLY A 191 -4.16 4.44 17.54
C GLY A 191 -4.23 3.00 18.05
N GLN A 192 -5.11 2.22 17.42
CA GLN A 192 -5.36 0.82 17.74
C GLN A 192 -4.74 -0.11 16.70
N TYR A 193 -4.23 -1.22 17.19
CA TYR A 193 -3.71 -2.28 16.34
C TYR A 193 -3.93 -3.65 16.98
N LEU A 194 -3.91 -4.68 16.12
CA LEU A 194 -3.96 -6.08 16.49
C LEU A 194 -2.76 -6.79 15.85
N GLU A 195 -2.08 -7.57 16.67
CA GLU A 195 -1.09 -8.54 16.24
C GLU A 195 -1.67 -9.95 16.45
N LEU A 196 -1.74 -10.72 15.36
CA LEU A 196 -2.24 -12.08 15.37
C LEU A 196 -1.17 -13.03 14.83
N ASN A 197 -1.15 -14.24 15.40
CA ASN A 197 -0.20 -15.34 15.16
C ASN A 197 1.24 -15.08 15.63
#